data_AF-A0A661Y1C2-F1
#
_entry.id   AF-A0A661Y1C2-F1
#
_cell.length_a   1.000
_cell.length_b   1.000
_cell.length_c   1.000
_cell.angle_alpha   90.00
_cell.angle_beta   90.00
_cell.angle_gamma   90.00
#
_symmetry.space_group_name_H-M   'P 1'
#
loop_
_entity.id
_entity.type
_entity.pdbx_description
1 polymer ?
#
loop_
_entity_poly.entity_id
_entity_poly.type
_entity_poly.pdbx_seq_one_letter_code
_entity_poly.pdbx_strand_id
1 'polypeptide(L)' 'QNPLNFALFLLNRDQPGDWTMEKIQGVIKTEKTKNINLKTSVPIYLMYWTAAINENGNVYFTNDIYDRDPAIIKALN' A
#
# COMPACT_ATOMS: atom_id res chain seq x y z
N GLN A 1 -5.35 7.39 7.19
CA GLN A 1 -4.51 6.19 6.93
C GLN A 1 -4.98 5.08 7.88
N ASN A 2 -5.21 3.85 7.41
CA ASN A 2 -5.81 2.77 8.21
C ASN A 2 -4.94 1.48 8.25
N PRO A 3 -3.71 1.53 8.81
CA PRO A 3 -2.76 0.42 8.75
C PRO A 3 -3.24 -0.85 9.48
N LEU A 4 -3.96 -0.71 10.60
CA LEU A 4 -4.45 -1.87 11.36
C LEU A 4 -5.56 -2.62 10.63
N ASN A 5 -6.45 -1.91 9.95
CA ASN A 5 -7.49 -2.53 9.12
C ASN A 5 -6.86 -3.26 7.94
N PHE A 6 -5.81 -2.68 7.34
CA PHE A 6 -5.06 -3.34 6.27
C PHE A 6 -4.36 -4.62 6.77
N ALA A 7 -3.71 -4.57 7.95
CA ALA A 7 -3.11 -5.75 8.57
C ALA A 7 -4.16 -6.84 8.86
N LEU A 8 -5.31 -6.49 9.42
CA LEU A 8 -6.40 -7.43 9.68
C LEU A 8 -6.93 -8.08 8.39
N PHE A 9 -7.13 -7.28 7.34
CA PHE A 9 -7.55 -7.78 6.03
C PHE A 9 -6.54 -8.76 5.45
N LEU A 10 -5.26 -8.39 5.47
CA LEU A 10 -4.17 -9.20 4.91
C LEU A 10 -4.03 -10.53 5.65
N LEU A 11 -4.02 -10.50 6.98
CA LEU A 11 -3.88 -11.67 7.84
C LEU A 11 -5.08 -12.61 7.73
N ASN A 12 -6.31 -12.10 7.66
CA ASN A 12 -7.49 -12.96 7.50
C ASN A 12 -7.61 -13.58 6.11
N ARG A 13 -7.14 -12.88 5.06
CA ARG A 13 -7.08 -13.46 3.72
C ARG A 13 -6.05 -14.62 3.66
N ASP A 14 -4.95 -14.51 4.37
CA ASP A 14 -3.87 -15.51 4.37
C ASP A 14 -4.07 -16.67 5.37
N GLN A 15 -4.60 -16.35 6.55
CA GLN A 15 -4.78 -17.24 7.69
C GLN A 15 -6.20 -17.05 8.29
N PRO A 16 -7.24 -17.58 7.62
CA PRO A 16 -8.62 -17.33 8.01
C PRO A 16 -8.93 -17.84 9.43
N GLY A 17 -9.53 -16.99 10.26
CA GLY A 17 -9.94 -17.33 11.63
C GLY A 17 -8.83 -17.19 12.69
N ASP A 18 -7.57 -16.98 12.30
CA ASP A 18 -6.47 -16.86 13.24
C ASP A 18 -6.34 -15.45 13.85
N TRP A 19 -6.93 -14.42 13.23
CA TRP A 19 -6.70 -13.01 13.60
C TRP A 19 -7.99 -12.19 13.74
N THR A 20 -8.18 -11.62 14.93
CA THR A 20 -9.21 -10.61 15.23
C THR A 20 -8.58 -9.25 15.57
N MET A 21 -9.37 -8.18 15.56
CA MET A 21 -8.89 -6.85 15.94
C MET A 21 -8.40 -6.82 17.40
N GLU A 22 -9.08 -7.52 18.30
CA GLU A 22 -8.73 -7.62 19.71
C GLU A 22 -7.37 -8.32 19.88
N LYS A 23 -7.12 -9.38 19.11
CA LYS A 23 -5.84 -10.09 19.11
C LYS A 23 -4.70 -9.20 18.60
N ILE A 24 -4.93 -8.44 17.52
CA ILE A 24 -3.94 -7.49 16.98
C ILE A 24 -3.63 -6.41 18.01
N GLN A 25 -4.64 -5.80 18.62
CA GLN A 25 -4.46 -4.81 19.68
C GLN A 25 -3.73 -5.40 20.89
N GLY A 26 -4.05 -6.65 21.26
CA GLY A 26 -3.34 -7.39 22.30
C GLY A 26 -1.84 -7.52 22.03
N VAL A 27 -1.45 -7.83 20.78
CA VAL A 27 -0.04 -7.89 20.37
C VAL A 27 0.61 -6.50 20.45
N ILE A 28 -0.04 -5.45 19.95
CA ILE A 28 0.51 -4.08 19.97
C ILE A 28 0.77 -3.60 21.39
N LYS A 29 -0.16 -3.86 22.32
CA LYS A 29 -0.03 -3.50 23.74
C LYS A 29 1.18 -4.14 24.43
N THR A 30 1.73 -5.22 23.88
CA THR A 30 2.95 -5.83 24.46
C THR A 30 4.21 -5.02 24.18
N GLU A 31 4.17 -4.08 23.23
CA GLU A 31 5.31 -3.29 22.73
C GLU A 31 6.49 -4.15 22.23
N LYS A 32 6.29 -5.46 22.07
CA LYS A 32 7.26 -6.40 21.54
C LYS A 32 6.98 -6.64 20.06
N THR A 33 8.01 -6.53 19.24
CA THR A 33 7.93 -6.83 17.81
C THR A 33 7.52 -8.29 17.60
N LYS A 34 6.45 -8.51 16.83
CA LYS A 34 6.01 -9.83 16.39
C LYS A 34 6.05 -9.88 14.86
N ASN A 35 6.91 -10.73 14.32
CA ASN A 35 6.96 -11.01 12.89
C ASN A 35 5.94 -12.10 12.54
N ILE A 36 5.17 -11.89 11.48
CA ILE A 36 4.19 -12.84 10.96
C ILE A 36 4.52 -13.07 9.49
N ASN A 37 4.93 -14.29 9.15
CA ASN A 37 5.14 -14.67 7.76
C ASN A 37 3.80 -14.98 7.12
N LEU A 38 3.54 -14.39 5.95
CA LEU A 38 2.38 -14.72 5.12
C LEU A 38 2.67 -16.03 4.37
N LYS A 39 1.70 -16.93 4.34
CA LYS A 39 1.78 -18.18 3.56
C LYS A 39 1.66 -17.90 2.07
N THR A 40 0.90 -16.88 1.71
CA THR A 40 0.63 -16.44 0.35
C THR A 40 1.44 -15.19 0.04
N SER A 41 2.27 -15.25 -0.99
CA SER A 41 3.01 -14.08 -1.47
C SER A 41 2.05 -13.00 -1.98
N VAL A 42 2.28 -11.76 -1.56
CA VAL A 42 1.51 -10.60 -1.97
C VAL A 42 2.42 -9.72 -2.83
N PRO A 43 2.13 -9.54 -4.13
CA PRO A 43 2.95 -8.69 -4.98
C PRO A 43 2.79 -7.22 -4.57
N ILE A 44 3.91 -6.51 -4.47
CA ILE A 44 3.95 -5.08 -4.12
C ILE A 44 4.50 -4.31 -5.32
N TYR A 45 3.73 -3.33 -5.80
CA TYR A 45 4.13 -2.41 -6.86
C TYR A 45 4.30 -1.01 -6.28
N LEU A 46 5.53 -0.50 -6.27
CA LEU A 46 5.83 0.88 -5.91
C LEU A 46 6.01 1.69 -7.20
N MET A 47 4.94 2.34 -7.63
CA MET A 47 4.90 3.08 -8.89
C MET A 47 4.89 4.59 -8.64
N TYR A 48 5.42 5.34 -9.61
CA TYR A 48 5.46 6.80 -9.57
C TYR A 48 4.87 7.35 -10.87
N TRP A 49 3.65 7.88 -10.77
CA TRP A 49 2.92 8.46 -11.90
C TRP A 49 2.50 9.90 -11.57
N THR A 50 2.90 10.80 -12.44
CA THR A 50 2.54 12.23 -12.41
C THR A 50 1.32 12.54 -13.27
N ALA A 51 0.81 11.57 -14.03
CA ALA A 51 -0.42 11.63 -14.81
C ALA A 51 -1.19 10.30 -14.72
N ALA A 52 -2.51 10.35 -14.48
CA ALA A 52 -3.36 9.18 -14.40
C ALA A 52 -4.83 9.50 -14.76
N ILE A 53 -5.65 8.46 -14.92
CA ILE A 53 -7.09 8.57 -15.19
C ILE A 53 -7.86 8.24 -13.92
N ASN A 54 -8.82 9.09 -13.53
CA ASN A 54 -9.68 8.83 -12.38
C ASN A 54 -10.86 7.91 -12.74
N GLU A 55 -11.67 7.54 -11.75
CA GLU A 55 -12.83 6.65 -11.93
C GLU A 55 -13.88 7.19 -12.92
N ASN A 56 -13.93 8.51 -13.10
CA ASN A 56 -14.84 9.17 -14.05
C ASN A 56 -14.26 9.29 -15.47
N GLY A 57 -13.07 8.73 -15.72
CA GLY A 57 -12.40 8.79 -17.02
C GLY A 57 -11.70 10.12 -17.31
N ASN A 58 -11.51 10.99 -16.32
CA ASN A 58 -10.82 12.26 -16.51
C ASN A 58 -9.33 12.12 -16.17
N VAL A 59 -8.50 12.78 -16.98
CA VAL A 59 -7.05 12.87 -16.72
C VAL A 59 -6.82 13.81 -15.55
N TYR A 60 -5.98 13.38 -14.61
CA TYR A 60 -5.46 14.21 -13.54
C TYR A 60 -3.94 14.11 -13.47
N PHE A 61 -3.32 15.22 -13.05
CA PHE A 61 -1.88 15.33 -12.89
C PHE A 61 -1.53 15.55 -11.41
N THR A 62 -0.42 14.99 -10.96
CA THR A 62 0.12 15.16 -9.61
C THR A 62 1.47 15.89 -9.68
N ASN A 63 1.91 16.47 -8.55
CA ASN A 63 3.15 17.21 -8.52
C ASN A 63 4.36 16.27 -8.68
N ASP A 64 5.25 16.59 -9.63
CA ASP A 64 6.47 15.86 -9.91
C ASP A 64 7.57 16.19 -8.88
N ILE A 65 7.40 15.74 -7.63
CA ILE A 65 8.33 16.00 -6.53
C ILE A 65 9.75 15.42 -6.72
N TYR A 66 9.97 14.63 -7.76
CA TYR A 66 11.28 14.06 -8.09
C TYR A 66 11.87 14.62 -9.39
N ASP A 67 11.24 15.64 -9.98
CA ASP A 67 11.68 16.34 -11.20
C ASP A 67 12.02 15.38 -12.35
N ARG A 68 11.23 14.32 -12.53
CA ARG A 68 11.43 13.29 -13.56
C ARG A 68 10.81 13.67 -14.90
N ASP A 69 9.73 14.43 -14.89
CA ASP A 69 8.96 14.79 -16.08
C ASP A 69 9.73 15.70 -17.04
N PRO A 70 10.50 16.73 -16.60
CA PRO A 70 11.19 17.63 -17.52
C PRO A 70 12.14 16.91 -18.49
N ALA A 71 12.85 15.88 -18.01
CA ALA A 71 13.75 15.09 -18.84
C ALA A 71 12.99 14.28 -19.91
N ILE A 72 11.86 13.69 -19.52
CA ILE A 72 10.99 12.93 -20.43
C ILE A 72 10.37 13.85 -21.48
N ILE A 73 9.81 14.98 -21.07
CA ILE A 73 9.19 15.97 -21.97
C ILE A 73 10.20 16.48 -23.00
N LYS A 74 11.43 16.77 -22.58
CA LYS A 74 12.49 17.20 -23.49
C LYS A 74 12.82 16.14 -24.54
N ALA A 75 12.80 14.85 -24.19
CA ALA A 75 13.11 13.77 -25.11
C ALA A 75 11.99 13.47 -26.13
N LEU A 76 10.78 14.01 -25.93
CA LEU A 76 9.64 13.84 -26.82
C LEU A 76 9.56 14.91 -27.93
N ASN A 77 10.37 15.97 -27.84
CA ASN A 77 10.45 17.07 -28.82
C ASN A 77 11.73 17.00 -29.64
#